data_AF-A0A4W3IN49-F1
#
_entry.id   AF-A0A4W3IN49-F1
#
_cell.length_a   1.000
_cell.length_b   1.000
_cell.length_c   1.000
_cell.angle_alpha   90.00
_cell.angle_beta   90.00
_cell.angle_gamma   90.00
#
_symmetry.space_group_name_H-M   'P 1'
#
loop_
_entity.id
_entity.type
_entity.pdbx_description
1 polymer ?
#
loop_
_entity_poly.entity_id
_entity_poly.type
_entity_poly.pdbx_seq_one_letter_code
_entity_poly.pdbx_strand_id
1 'polypeptide(L)'
;MVLSQTYWQNIQCVCFISILFLSFVIEDVTRSEKLNSVNFPVTSSGSSTCTASGDPHYTSFDKKKFNFHGNCTYVMSQTCNSTQTPFSVYASNEHRNGKKTVSYVKAVYVQVYGITVSILKKKVVQVNGKTVTVPINPVREVTIKPSGKHVVVQTDFGLIVRYDGVMLSLCSYADELCGLCGDYNGSPSDDFRTPEGKLVKGVNDFGNSWNVDDK
;
A
#
# COMPACT_ATOMS: atom_id res chain seq x y z
N MET A 1 -7.79 43.62 -17.44
CA MET A 1 -8.49 42.66 -18.33
C MET A 1 -7.70 41.36 -18.28
N VAL A 2 -8.39 40.26 -18.01
CA VAL A 2 -7.90 39.01 -17.44
C VAL A 2 -6.93 38.26 -18.35
N LEU A 3 -5.81 37.76 -17.81
CA LEU A 3 -5.06 36.65 -18.40
C LEU A 3 -4.92 35.56 -17.33
N SER A 4 -5.64 34.47 -17.52
CA SER A 4 -5.61 33.28 -16.67
C SER A 4 -4.32 32.49 -16.89
N GLN A 5 -3.55 32.25 -15.84
CA GLN A 5 -2.46 31.29 -15.84
C GLN A 5 -3.01 29.88 -15.56
N THR A 6 -2.86 28.99 -16.54
CA THR A 6 -2.94 27.54 -16.38
C THR A 6 -1.81 27.05 -15.49
N TYR A 7 -2.15 26.49 -14.32
CA TYR A 7 -1.19 25.86 -13.41
C TYR A 7 -0.98 24.40 -13.80
N TRP A 8 0.26 24.03 -14.10
CA TRP A 8 0.72 22.66 -14.23
C TRP A 8 1.03 22.12 -12.82
N GLN A 9 0.29 21.12 -12.34
CA GLN A 9 0.71 20.28 -11.22
C GLN A 9 1.02 18.87 -11.75
N ASN A 10 2.30 18.63 -12.03
CA ASN A 10 2.88 17.31 -12.19
C ASN A 10 4.24 17.33 -11.50
N ILE A 11 4.25 17.07 -10.19
CA ILE A 11 5.49 16.78 -9.47
C ILE A 11 5.57 15.27 -9.30
N GLN A 12 6.41 14.65 -10.12
CA GLN A 12 6.73 13.23 -10.06
C GLN A 12 7.51 12.90 -8.79
N CYS A 13 7.11 11.82 -8.10
CA CYS A 13 7.99 11.04 -7.24
C CYS A 13 9.03 10.33 -8.13
N VAL A 14 10.14 11.00 -8.46
CA VAL A 14 11.29 10.33 -9.07
C VAL A 14 12.24 9.91 -7.96
N CYS A 15 12.29 8.60 -7.69
CA CYS A 15 13.28 8.00 -6.82
C CYS A 15 14.64 8.04 -7.54
N PHE A 16 15.49 9.01 -7.20
CA PHE A 16 16.81 9.17 -7.82
C PHE A 16 17.74 7.98 -7.48
N ILE A 17 18.11 7.22 -8.51
CA ILE A 17 19.33 6.41 -8.55
C ILE A 17 20.19 6.94 -9.71
N SER A 18 21.13 7.84 -9.41
CA SER A 18 22.43 7.93 -10.09
C SER A 18 23.23 9.15 -9.60
N ILE A 19 24.50 8.91 -9.32
CA ILE A 19 25.54 9.81 -8.81
C ILE A 19 25.96 10.85 -9.87
N LEU A 20 26.39 12.03 -9.39
CA LEU A 20 27.00 13.21 -10.06
C LEU A 20 26.02 14.19 -10.73
N PHE A 21 25.88 15.39 -10.15
CA PHE A 21 26.26 16.66 -10.80
C PHE A 21 26.41 17.76 -9.73
N LEU A 22 27.45 18.56 -9.92
CA LEU A 22 28.05 19.51 -8.99
C LEU A 22 27.23 20.79 -8.76
N SER A 23 27.40 21.33 -7.55
CA SER A 23 27.48 22.75 -7.18
C SER A 23 26.29 23.66 -7.48
N PHE A 24 25.48 23.96 -6.46
CA PHE A 24 24.90 25.30 -6.31
C PHE A 24 24.75 25.67 -4.83
N VAL A 25 25.68 26.51 -4.39
CA VAL A 25 25.64 27.51 -3.31
C VAL A 25 25.14 27.06 -1.92
N ILE A 26 26.11 26.72 -1.06
CA ILE A 26 26.00 26.89 0.40
C ILE A 26 26.53 28.29 0.68
N GLU A 27 25.67 29.22 1.10
CA GLU A 27 26.07 30.40 1.86
C GLU A 27 24.87 30.89 2.70
N ASP A 28 25.16 31.26 3.95
CA ASP A 28 24.30 31.84 4.99
C ASP A 28 23.37 30.93 5.84
N VAL A 29 23.99 30.09 6.68
CA VAL A 29 23.38 29.63 7.95
C VAL A 29 23.96 30.47 9.11
N THR A 30 23.42 31.66 9.37
CA THR A 30 23.59 32.36 10.66
C THR A 30 22.48 33.41 10.90
N ARG A 31 21.24 33.00 11.18
CA ARG A 31 20.32 33.84 11.97
C ARG A 31 19.26 33.01 12.69
N SER A 32 19.38 32.97 14.01
CA SER A 32 18.34 32.47 14.94
C SER A 32 17.24 33.52 15.03
N GLU A 33 16.11 33.29 14.37
CA GLU A 33 14.85 33.98 14.67
C GLU A 33 13.81 32.94 15.10
N LYS A 34 13.16 33.19 16.24
CA LYS A 34 12.12 32.36 16.83
C LYS A 34 10.98 32.14 15.82
N LEU A 35 10.83 30.92 15.33
CA LEU A 35 9.62 30.49 14.63
C LEU A 35 8.49 30.33 15.64
N ASN A 36 7.54 31.28 15.62
CA ASN A 36 6.22 31.09 16.19
C ASN A 36 5.59 29.85 15.55
N SER A 37 4.98 28.99 16.36
CA SER A 37 4.36 27.72 15.95
C SER A 37 3.18 27.96 15.01
N VAL A 38 3.46 28.06 13.72
CA VAL A 38 2.45 27.83 12.69
C VAL A 38 2.37 26.31 12.54
N ASN A 39 1.26 25.71 12.99
CA ASN A 39 0.94 24.32 12.70
C ASN A 39 0.72 24.20 11.19
N PHE A 40 1.79 23.90 10.45
CA PHE A 40 1.65 23.32 9.12
C PHE A 40 1.21 21.87 9.30
N PRO A 41 0.13 21.41 8.64
CA PRO A 41 -0.13 19.98 8.56
C PRO A 41 1.12 19.35 7.94
N VAL A 42 1.78 18.48 8.71
CA VAL A 42 2.95 17.74 8.24
C VAL A 42 2.44 16.75 7.22
N THR A 43 2.29 17.17 5.96
CA THR A 43 2.19 16.24 4.85
C THR A 43 3.59 15.63 4.70
N SER A 44 3.86 14.58 5.46
CA SER A 44 5.09 13.81 5.28
C SER A 44 5.05 13.24 3.86
N SER A 45 5.81 13.85 2.95
CA SER A 45 6.04 13.35 1.58
C SER A 45 6.97 12.13 1.64
N GLY A 46 6.53 11.09 2.37
CA GLY A 46 7.25 9.85 2.60
C GLY A 46 6.34 8.68 2.36
N SER A 47 6.87 7.65 1.70
CA SER A 47 6.16 6.38 1.50
C SER A 47 5.74 5.80 2.85
N SER A 48 4.46 5.48 3.01
CA SER A 48 3.98 4.71 4.15
C SER A 48 3.94 3.23 3.80
N THR A 49 3.86 2.41 4.85
CA THR A 49 3.86 0.96 4.75
C THR A 49 2.75 0.40 5.61
N CYS A 50 1.95 -0.46 5.00
CA CYS A 50 0.99 -1.34 5.66
C CYS A 50 1.55 -2.76 5.68
N THR A 51 1.35 -3.48 6.78
CA THR A 51 1.81 -4.87 6.93
C THR A 51 0.72 -5.76 7.49
N ALA A 52 0.56 -6.95 6.90
CA ALA A 52 -0.13 -8.09 7.49
C ALA A 52 0.89 -9.23 7.61
N SER A 53 1.63 -9.22 8.71
CA SER A 53 2.41 -10.38 9.14
C SER A 53 1.46 -11.43 9.71
N GLY A 54 1.83 -12.72 9.67
CA GLY A 54 0.95 -13.85 10.03
C GLY A 54 0.12 -13.67 11.31
N ASP A 55 -0.92 -14.49 11.41
CA ASP A 55 -1.99 -14.41 12.40
C ASP A 55 -1.57 -13.90 13.79
N PRO A 56 -2.09 -12.76 14.28
CA PRO A 56 -3.06 -11.85 13.64
C PRO A 56 -2.54 -10.42 13.41
N HIS A 57 -1.24 -10.17 13.26
CA HIS A 57 -0.71 -8.82 13.42
C HIS A 57 -0.77 -7.95 12.15
N TYR A 58 -1.67 -6.96 12.17
CA TYR A 58 -1.79 -5.93 11.14
C TYR A 58 -1.21 -4.59 11.62
N THR A 59 -0.71 -3.81 10.68
CA THR A 59 -0.35 -2.40 10.87
C THR A 59 -0.83 -1.61 9.65
N SER A 60 -1.71 -0.63 9.84
CA SER A 60 -2.22 0.25 8.77
C SER A 60 -1.15 1.21 8.26
N PHE A 61 -1.46 1.95 7.19
CA PHE A 61 -0.61 3.04 6.71
C PHE A 61 -0.38 4.11 7.80
N ASP A 62 -1.39 4.39 8.62
CA ASP A 62 -1.33 5.38 9.70
C ASP A 62 -0.80 4.80 11.03
N LYS A 63 -0.19 3.62 10.95
CA LYS A 63 0.50 2.93 12.05
C LYS A 63 -0.42 2.40 13.15
N LYS A 64 -1.72 2.28 12.90
CA LYS A 64 -2.62 1.54 13.79
C LYS A 64 -2.29 0.06 13.76
N LYS A 65 -1.93 -0.46 14.93
CA LYS A 65 -1.72 -1.89 15.14
C LYS A 65 -3.01 -2.53 15.61
N PHE A 66 -3.37 -3.67 15.03
CA PHE A 66 -4.53 -4.42 15.45
C PHE A 66 -4.38 -5.90 15.13
N ASN A 67 -5.17 -6.70 15.86
CA ASN A 67 -5.18 -8.15 15.75
C ASN A 67 -6.51 -8.61 15.16
N PHE A 68 -6.48 -9.21 13.97
CA PHE A 68 -7.65 -9.77 13.31
C PHE A 68 -7.40 -11.20 12.80
N HIS A 69 -8.22 -12.15 13.26
CA HIS A 69 -8.10 -13.59 12.97
C HIS A 69 -9.09 -14.02 11.87
N GLY A 70 -8.88 -13.56 10.64
CA GLY A 70 -9.71 -13.93 9.48
C GLY A 70 -9.13 -15.11 8.68
N ASN A 71 -9.98 -16.00 8.18
CA ASN A 71 -9.61 -17.19 7.38
C ASN A 71 -10.16 -17.19 5.95
N CYS A 72 -10.45 -16.01 5.42
CA CYS A 72 -11.00 -15.79 4.08
C CYS A 72 -10.05 -14.90 3.27
N THR A 73 -10.53 -14.46 2.11
CA THR A 73 -9.88 -13.43 1.31
C THR A 73 -10.37 -12.05 1.74
N TYR A 74 -9.44 -11.11 1.95
CA TYR A 74 -9.74 -9.76 2.42
C TYR A 74 -9.12 -8.71 1.51
N VAL A 75 -9.81 -7.57 1.38
CA VAL A 75 -9.25 -6.37 0.75
C VAL A 75 -8.22 -5.75 1.69
N MET A 76 -6.95 -5.82 1.31
CA MET A 76 -5.88 -5.17 2.06
C MET A 76 -5.90 -3.66 1.83
N SER A 77 -5.87 -3.28 0.57
CA SER A 77 -5.95 -1.87 0.15
C SER A 77 -6.43 -1.82 -1.29
N GLN A 78 -7.31 -0.87 -1.58
CA GLN A 78 -7.73 -0.55 -2.92
C GLN A 78 -7.97 0.96 -3.03
N THR A 79 -7.94 1.47 -4.26
CA THR A 79 -8.28 2.86 -4.55
C THR A 79 -9.78 3.10 -4.35
N CYS A 80 -10.17 4.13 -3.60
CA CYS A 80 -11.57 4.43 -3.27
C CYS A 80 -11.84 5.92 -3.48
N ASN A 81 -12.83 6.25 -4.34
CA ASN A 81 -13.21 7.64 -4.67
C ASN A 81 -12.03 8.54 -5.09
N SER A 82 -11.14 8.03 -5.93
CA SER A 82 -9.90 8.73 -6.33
C SER A 82 -9.78 8.85 -7.85
N THR A 83 -9.06 9.88 -8.30
CA THR A 83 -8.69 10.09 -9.70
C THR A 83 -7.32 9.50 -10.08
N GLN A 84 -6.60 8.93 -9.11
CA GLN A 84 -5.32 8.25 -9.34
C GLN A 84 -5.53 6.87 -9.97
N THR A 85 -4.42 6.20 -10.29
CA THR A 85 -4.44 4.86 -10.91
C THR A 85 -5.19 3.87 -10.02
N PRO A 86 -6.27 3.23 -10.52
CA PRO A 86 -7.00 2.22 -9.76
C PRO A 86 -6.18 0.96 -9.56
N PHE A 87 -6.15 0.47 -8.32
CA PHE A 87 -5.60 -0.84 -7.99
C PHE A 87 -6.39 -1.52 -6.87
N SER A 88 -6.21 -2.83 -6.72
CA SER A 88 -6.71 -3.58 -5.57
C SER A 88 -5.71 -4.65 -5.16
N VAL A 89 -5.42 -4.73 -3.87
CA VAL A 89 -4.58 -5.77 -3.27
C VAL A 89 -5.41 -6.59 -2.31
N TYR A 90 -5.38 -7.90 -2.50
CA TYR A 90 -6.09 -8.87 -1.67
C TYR A 90 -5.10 -9.81 -0.98
N ALA A 91 -5.43 -10.22 0.24
CA ALA A 91 -4.71 -11.27 0.95
C ALA A 91 -5.70 -12.38 1.33
N SER A 92 -5.37 -13.61 0.95
CA SER A 92 -6.11 -14.80 1.35
C SER A 92 -5.39 -15.47 2.52
N ASN A 93 -6.12 -15.69 3.60
CA ASN A 93 -5.62 -16.33 4.81
C ASN A 93 -6.25 -17.73 4.95
N GLU A 94 -5.49 -18.71 5.41
CA GLU A 94 -6.02 -20.04 5.73
C GLU A 94 -5.57 -20.50 7.13
N HIS A 95 -6.40 -21.27 7.83
CA HIS A 95 -6.00 -21.89 9.09
C HIS A 95 -5.02 -23.04 8.87
N ARG A 96 -3.93 -23.07 9.65
CA ARG A 96 -2.94 -24.15 9.64
C ARG A 96 -3.55 -25.43 10.20
N ASN A 97 -3.64 -26.48 9.37
CA ASN A 97 -3.95 -27.86 9.79
C ASN A 97 -5.20 -27.98 10.70
N GLY A 98 -6.27 -27.23 10.40
CA GLY A 98 -7.52 -27.29 11.18
C GLY A 98 -7.43 -26.72 12.60
N LYS A 99 -6.29 -26.13 13.00
CA LYS A 99 -6.15 -25.42 14.28
C LYS A 99 -6.50 -23.94 14.07
N LYS A 100 -7.54 -23.48 14.76
CA LYS A 100 -8.08 -22.10 14.73
C LYS A 100 -7.13 -21.01 15.28
N THR A 101 -5.85 -21.33 15.52
CA THR A 101 -4.93 -20.47 16.28
C THR A 101 -3.74 -19.96 15.48
N VAL A 102 -3.55 -20.40 14.23
CA VAL A 102 -2.47 -19.92 13.35
C VAL A 102 -2.96 -19.89 11.90
N SER A 103 -3.07 -18.71 11.31
CA SER A 103 -3.29 -18.51 9.87
C SER A 103 -1.99 -18.13 9.11
N TYR A 104 -1.81 -18.68 7.90
CA TYR A 104 -0.77 -18.25 6.96
C TYR A 104 -1.41 -17.57 5.75
N VAL A 105 -0.71 -16.59 5.18
CA VAL A 105 -1.10 -15.98 3.91
C VAL A 105 -0.99 -17.04 2.80
N LYS A 106 -2.13 -17.56 2.37
CA LYS A 106 -2.28 -18.54 1.28
C LYS A 106 -1.85 -17.94 -0.05
N ALA A 107 -2.27 -16.71 -0.31
CA ALA A 107 -2.04 -16.00 -1.55
C ALA A 107 -2.14 -14.49 -1.38
N VAL A 108 -1.43 -13.76 -2.23
CA VAL A 108 -1.62 -12.31 -2.45
C VAL A 108 -2.01 -12.10 -3.90
N TYR A 109 -3.00 -11.25 -4.11
CA TYR A 109 -3.48 -10.89 -5.45
C TYR A 109 -3.34 -9.39 -5.62
N VAL A 110 -2.75 -8.97 -6.74
CA VAL A 110 -2.61 -7.56 -7.13
C VAL A 110 -3.33 -7.38 -8.47
N GLN A 111 -4.38 -6.58 -8.46
CA GLN A 111 -5.13 -6.19 -9.65
C GLN A 111 -4.79 -4.75 -10.00
N VAL A 112 -4.24 -4.55 -11.19
CA VAL A 112 -3.78 -3.23 -11.66
C VAL A 112 -3.62 -3.28 -13.18
N TYR A 113 -3.89 -2.18 -13.89
CA TYR A 113 -3.72 -2.10 -15.36
C TYR A 113 -4.39 -3.25 -16.15
N GLY A 114 -5.54 -3.74 -15.67
CA GLY A 114 -6.27 -4.84 -16.31
C GLY A 114 -5.62 -6.22 -16.19
N ILE A 115 -4.53 -6.37 -15.43
CA ILE A 115 -3.89 -7.65 -15.13
C ILE A 115 -4.11 -8.05 -13.68
N THR A 116 -4.09 -9.36 -13.42
CA THR A 116 -4.09 -9.93 -12.08
C THR A 116 -2.79 -10.69 -11.85
N VAL A 117 -1.96 -10.20 -10.94
CA VAL A 117 -0.75 -10.88 -10.46
C VAL A 117 -1.11 -11.64 -9.18
N SER A 118 -0.89 -12.95 -9.18
CA SER A 118 -1.13 -13.79 -7.99
C SER A 118 0.20 -14.39 -7.51
N ILE A 119 0.48 -14.23 -6.22
CA ILE A 119 1.64 -14.86 -5.57
C ILE A 119 1.09 -15.89 -4.59
N LEU A 120 1.25 -17.16 -4.94
CA LEU A 120 0.76 -18.30 -4.18
C LEU A 120 1.86 -18.87 -3.26
N LYS A 121 1.49 -19.83 -2.42
CA LYS A 121 2.42 -20.63 -1.62
C LYS A 121 3.61 -21.12 -2.44
N LYS A 122 4.74 -21.28 -1.76
CA LYS A 122 6.03 -21.64 -2.38
C LYS A 122 6.49 -20.63 -3.43
N LYS A 123 5.95 -19.39 -3.40
CA LYS A 123 6.31 -18.27 -4.28
C LYS A 123 6.02 -18.55 -5.75
N VAL A 124 4.99 -19.36 -6.03
CA VAL A 124 4.50 -19.57 -7.39
C VAL A 124 3.80 -18.29 -7.84
N VAL A 125 4.29 -17.70 -8.93
CA VAL A 125 3.73 -16.47 -9.50
C VAL A 125 2.86 -16.81 -10.69
N GLN A 126 1.65 -16.26 -10.72
CA GLN A 126 0.75 -16.32 -11.85
C GLN A 126 0.40 -14.92 -12.35
N VAL A 127 0.25 -14.77 -13.66
CA VAL A 127 -0.31 -13.58 -14.30
C VAL A 127 -1.54 -14.03 -15.08
N ASN A 128 -2.70 -13.46 -14.76
CA ASN A 128 -4.00 -13.83 -15.35
C ASN A 128 -4.25 -15.35 -15.30
N GLY A 129 -3.96 -15.98 -14.15
CA GLY A 129 -4.12 -17.41 -13.91
C GLY A 129 -3.05 -18.32 -14.52
N LYS A 130 -2.13 -17.79 -15.34
CA LYS A 130 -1.04 -18.57 -15.94
C LYS A 130 0.24 -18.45 -15.12
N THR A 131 0.82 -19.58 -14.72
CA THR A 131 2.11 -19.61 -14.02
C THR A 131 3.24 -19.07 -14.90
N VAL A 132 4.08 -18.21 -14.32
CA VAL A 132 5.20 -17.55 -15.01
C VAL A 132 6.50 -17.69 -14.20
N THR A 133 7.63 -17.50 -14.89
CA THR A 133 8.95 -17.41 -14.26
C THR A 133 9.31 -15.93 -14.05
N VAL A 134 9.81 -15.59 -12.88
CA VAL A 134 10.29 -14.23 -12.54
C VAL A 134 11.82 -14.14 -12.72
N PRO A 135 12.38 -12.97 -13.07
CA PRO A 135 11.72 -11.67 -13.23
C PRO A 135 10.95 -11.53 -14.56
N ILE A 136 9.89 -10.74 -14.56
CA ILE A 136 9.06 -10.46 -15.74
C ILE A 136 8.36 -9.10 -15.62
N ASN A 137 8.08 -8.50 -16.77
CA ASN A 137 7.25 -7.31 -16.92
C ASN A 137 5.99 -7.69 -17.72
N PRO A 138 4.89 -8.12 -17.06
CA PRO A 138 3.68 -8.55 -17.77
C PRO A 138 3.05 -7.42 -18.60
N VAL A 139 3.23 -6.18 -18.14
CA VAL A 139 2.97 -4.93 -18.86
C VAL A 139 4.11 -3.95 -18.56
N ARG A 140 4.22 -2.85 -19.32
CA ARG A 140 5.32 -1.89 -19.19
C ARG A 140 5.38 -1.26 -17.79
N GLU A 141 4.22 -1.04 -17.19
CA GLU A 141 4.02 -0.35 -15.91
C GLU A 141 4.20 -1.26 -14.69
N VAL A 142 4.34 -2.57 -14.87
CA VAL A 142 4.42 -3.56 -13.78
C VAL A 142 5.69 -4.39 -13.90
N THR A 143 6.46 -4.45 -12.82
CA THR A 143 7.64 -5.31 -12.69
C THR A 143 7.43 -6.33 -11.58
N ILE A 144 7.66 -7.61 -11.88
CA ILE A 144 7.67 -8.68 -10.88
C ILE A 144 9.07 -9.26 -10.81
N LYS A 145 9.69 -9.24 -9.63
CA LYS A 145 11.08 -9.69 -9.45
C LYS A 145 11.33 -10.38 -8.11
N PRO A 146 12.35 -11.27 -8.05
CA PRO A 146 12.85 -11.74 -6.77
C PRO A 146 13.54 -10.60 -6.01
N SER A 147 13.41 -10.61 -4.69
CA SER A 147 14.10 -9.71 -3.76
C SER A 147 14.56 -10.53 -2.56
N GLY A 148 15.81 -10.99 -2.57
CA GLY A 148 16.32 -11.93 -1.56
C GLY A 148 15.51 -13.23 -1.55
N LYS A 149 14.83 -13.51 -0.44
CA LYS A 149 13.96 -14.69 -0.32
C LYS A 149 12.52 -14.41 -0.76
N HIS A 150 12.20 -13.25 -1.31
CA HIS A 150 10.82 -12.81 -1.51
C HIS A 150 10.51 -12.50 -2.96
N VAL A 151 9.22 -12.42 -3.29
CA VAL A 151 8.75 -11.88 -4.57
C VAL A 151 8.19 -10.49 -4.31
N VAL A 152 8.52 -9.56 -5.20
CA VAL A 152 8.06 -8.18 -5.13
C VAL A 152 7.37 -7.83 -6.45
N VAL A 153 6.18 -7.23 -6.34
CA VAL A 153 5.49 -6.55 -7.45
C VAL A 153 5.71 -5.06 -7.27
N GLN A 154 6.16 -4.39 -8.32
CA GLN A 154 6.35 -2.93 -8.35
C GLN A 154 5.55 -2.35 -9.50
N THR A 155 4.93 -1.21 -9.27
CA THR A 155 4.23 -0.42 -10.29
C THR A 155 4.98 0.89 -10.55
N ASP A 156 4.71 1.51 -11.69
CA ASP A 156 5.24 2.82 -12.08
C ASP A 156 4.76 3.97 -11.19
N PHE A 157 3.56 3.87 -10.61
CA PHE A 157 3.04 4.86 -9.63
C PHE A 157 3.55 4.63 -8.20
N GLY A 158 4.46 3.68 -7.99
CA GLY A 158 5.17 3.50 -6.73
C GLY A 158 4.55 2.53 -5.73
N LEU A 159 3.48 1.80 -6.08
CA LEU A 159 3.01 0.67 -5.26
C LEU A 159 4.05 -0.45 -5.28
N ILE A 160 4.48 -0.86 -4.09
CA ILE A 160 5.35 -2.01 -3.86
C ILE A 160 4.60 -3.04 -3.00
N VAL A 161 4.40 -4.24 -3.53
CA VAL A 161 3.80 -5.37 -2.80
C VAL A 161 4.84 -6.47 -2.63
N ARG A 162 5.14 -6.83 -1.38
CA ARG A 162 6.08 -7.91 -1.04
C ARG A 162 5.37 -9.06 -0.32
N TYR A 163 5.73 -10.28 -0.70
CA TYR A 163 5.17 -11.52 -0.15
C TYR A 163 6.10 -12.15 0.91
N ASP A 164 5.97 -11.72 2.18
CA ASP A 164 6.62 -12.32 3.39
C ASP A 164 5.85 -12.04 4.70
N GLY A 165 4.53 -12.24 4.67
CA GLY A 165 3.64 -11.38 5.45
C GLY A 165 3.43 -10.11 4.63
N VAL A 166 2.22 -9.93 4.12
CA VAL A 166 1.88 -8.98 3.06
C VAL A 166 2.37 -7.59 3.47
N MET A 167 3.28 -7.00 2.70
CA MET A 167 3.76 -5.63 2.93
C MET A 167 3.45 -4.79 1.70
N LEU A 168 2.68 -3.74 1.90
CA LEU A 168 2.33 -2.73 0.90
C LEU A 168 3.06 -1.45 1.25
N SER A 169 3.74 -0.84 0.29
CA SER A 169 4.29 0.50 0.45
C SER A 169 3.83 1.41 -0.69
N LEU A 170 3.43 2.64 -0.33
CA LEU A 170 2.84 3.63 -1.22
C LEU A 170 3.01 5.04 -0.63
N CYS A 171 3.17 6.07 -1.48
CA CYS A 171 3.47 7.45 -1.03
C CYS A 171 2.34 8.45 -1.25
N SER A 172 1.63 8.38 -2.38
CA SER A 172 0.84 9.53 -2.85
C SER A 172 -0.67 9.34 -2.79
N TYR A 173 -1.18 8.37 -2.04
CA TYR A 173 -2.60 7.99 -2.03
C TYR A 173 -3.30 8.30 -0.69
N ALA A 174 -2.90 9.37 -0.01
CA ALA A 174 -3.57 9.78 1.23
C ALA A 174 -5.03 10.16 0.97
N ASP A 175 -5.95 9.75 1.86
CA ASP A 175 -7.41 9.94 1.73
C ASP A 175 -8.07 9.29 0.49
N GLU A 176 -7.32 8.45 -0.23
CA GLU A 176 -7.74 7.87 -1.51
C GLU A 176 -7.76 6.34 -1.48
N LEU A 177 -7.51 5.74 -0.32
CA LEU A 177 -7.48 4.30 -0.11
C LEU A 177 -8.61 3.87 0.82
N CYS A 178 -8.99 2.61 0.68
CA CYS A 178 -9.76 1.92 1.69
C CYS A 178 -9.39 0.43 1.74
N GLY A 179 -9.77 -0.26 2.82
CA GLY A 179 -9.41 -1.64 3.10
C GLY A 179 -8.84 -1.82 4.51
N LEU A 180 -8.32 -3.01 4.81
CA LEU A 180 -7.70 -3.31 6.10
C LEU A 180 -6.46 -2.44 6.42
N CYS A 181 -5.85 -1.82 5.42
CA CYS A 181 -4.70 -0.93 5.58
C CYS A 181 -5.08 0.52 5.94
N GLY A 182 -6.37 0.84 6.11
CA GLY A 182 -6.83 2.20 6.42
C GLY A 182 -6.97 3.10 5.19
N ASP A 183 -7.23 4.38 5.43
CA ASP A 183 -7.42 5.42 4.41
C ASP A 183 -6.17 6.28 4.16
N TYR A 184 -5.10 6.07 4.94
CA TYR A 184 -3.80 6.71 4.77
C TYR A 184 -3.84 8.23 4.93
N ASN A 185 -4.68 8.74 5.83
CA ASN A 185 -4.85 10.18 6.07
C ASN A 185 -3.97 10.71 7.22
N GLY A 186 -3.17 9.85 7.84
CA GLY A 186 -2.30 10.16 8.96
C GLY A 186 -2.98 10.07 10.34
N SER A 187 -4.25 9.67 10.40
CA SER A 187 -5.01 9.47 11.64
C SER A 187 -5.29 7.98 11.87
N PRO A 188 -4.52 7.31 12.76
CA PRO A 188 -4.86 5.95 13.14
C PRO A 188 -6.20 5.83 13.88
N SER A 189 -6.81 6.93 14.35
CA SER A 189 -8.04 6.84 15.15
C SER A 189 -9.25 6.38 14.31
N ASP A 190 -9.26 6.65 13.01
CA ASP A 190 -10.37 6.39 12.10
C ASP A 190 -10.11 5.33 11.03
N ASP A 191 -8.98 4.64 11.04
CA ASP A 191 -8.67 3.51 10.14
C ASP A 191 -9.71 2.38 10.10
N PHE A 192 -10.59 2.27 11.11
CA PHE A 192 -11.60 1.20 11.19
C PHE A 192 -12.90 1.57 10.46
N ARG A 193 -12.78 1.95 9.19
CA ARG A 193 -13.93 2.21 8.29
C ARG A 193 -14.35 0.95 7.56
N THR A 194 -15.65 0.68 7.49
CA THR A 194 -16.21 -0.38 6.64
C THR A 194 -16.20 0.05 5.17
N PRO A 195 -16.52 -0.84 4.20
CA PRO A 195 -16.66 -0.46 2.80
C PRO A 195 -17.64 0.68 2.54
N GLU A 196 -18.65 0.85 3.39
CA GLU A 196 -19.63 1.94 3.34
C GLU A 196 -19.11 3.25 3.96
N GLY A 197 -17.86 3.29 4.44
CA GLY A 197 -17.23 4.45 5.06
C GLY A 197 -17.59 4.64 6.55
N LYS A 198 -18.35 3.72 7.15
CA LYS A 198 -18.77 3.81 8.55
C LYS A 198 -17.62 3.46 9.49
N LEU A 199 -17.30 4.35 10.43
CA LEU A 199 -16.33 4.08 11.49
C LEU A 199 -16.93 3.11 12.53
N VAL A 200 -16.24 2.00 12.79
CA VAL A 200 -16.60 1.02 13.82
C VAL A 200 -15.54 0.94 14.91
N LYS A 201 -15.95 0.48 16.11
CA LYS A 201 -15.06 0.33 17.27
C LYS A 201 -14.43 -1.06 17.37
N GLY A 202 -15.13 -2.09 16.87
CA GLY A 202 -14.71 -3.48 16.97
C GLY A 202 -13.81 -3.89 15.82
N VAL A 203 -12.64 -4.47 16.13
CA VAL A 203 -11.71 -5.01 15.12
C VAL A 203 -12.33 -6.15 14.31
N ASN A 204 -13.20 -6.95 14.92
CA ASN A 204 -13.90 -8.03 14.23
C ASN A 204 -14.96 -7.48 13.26
N ASP A 205 -15.73 -6.48 13.68
CA ASP A 205 -16.71 -5.83 12.80
C ASP A 205 -16.02 -5.17 11.60
N PHE A 206 -14.89 -4.49 11.86
CA PHE A 206 -14.03 -3.92 10.83
C PHE A 206 -13.49 -5.00 9.90
N GLY A 207 -12.78 -6.00 10.42
CA GLY A 207 -12.12 -7.01 9.62
C GLY A 207 -13.09 -7.87 8.79
N ASN A 208 -14.21 -8.26 9.38
CA ASN A 208 -15.25 -9.05 8.69
C ASN A 208 -15.93 -8.26 7.58
N SER A 209 -16.05 -6.93 7.70
CA SER A 209 -16.65 -6.09 6.66
C SER A 209 -15.84 -6.04 5.36
N TRP A 210 -14.54 -6.36 5.41
CA TRP A 210 -13.64 -6.37 4.25
C TRP A 210 -13.44 -7.76 3.62
N ASN A 211 -14.26 -8.74 4.03
CA ASN A 211 -14.28 -10.07 3.46
C ASN A 211 -14.82 -10.04 2.02
N VAL A 212 -14.20 -10.81 1.12
CA VAL A 212 -14.66 -11.01 -0.25
C VAL A 212 -14.66 -12.49 -0.61
N ASP A 213 -15.46 -12.83 -1.63
CA ASP A 213 -15.42 -14.16 -2.25
C ASP A 213 -13.99 -14.52 -2.68
N ASP A 214 -13.68 -15.81 -2.62
CA ASP A 214 -12.36 -16.34 -2.98
C ASP A 214 -11.98 -15.97 -4.42
N LYS A 215 -10.72 -15.56 -4.59
CA LYS A 215 -10.12 -15.09 -5.86
C LYS A 215 -9.32 -16.19 -6.57
#